data_AF-G3MG33-F1
#
_entry.id   AF-G3MG33-F1
#
_cell.length_a   1.000
_cell.length_b   1.000
_cell.length_c   1.000
_cell.angle_alpha   90.00
_cell.angle_beta   90.00
_cell.angle_gamma   90.00
#
_symmetry.space_group_name_H-M   'P 1'
#
loop_
_entity.id
_entity.type
_entity.pdbx_description
1 polymer ?
#
loop_
_entity_poly.entity_id
_entity_poly.type
_entity_poly.pdbx_seq_one_letter_code
_entity_poly.pdbx_strand_id
1 'polypeptide(L)'
;MVGKFTLYFYKILSRQTSHQEMKNFGSKMTIDYCQRIASLYKRSDALCVQLLFEALGIEGYYEHGYRHPDHFVEAPKGIDSYPVIYSYPPTYQDKQHRPNIIMIITKKSDDLNSEGIVYFYDSRMEKSYFLIKLDPRVTMVAIYGTRKSERDTYIVSYMQDLASHVRGNKAF
;
A
#
# COMPACT_ATOMS: atom_id res chain seq x y z
N MET A 1 7.61 -8.17 -13.33
CA MET A 1 6.61 -7.32 -14.01
C MET A 1 5.17 -7.77 -13.70
N VAL A 2 4.79 -9.03 -13.96
CA VAL A 2 3.40 -9.53 -13.76
C VAL A 2 2.90 -9.42 -12.31
N GLY A 3 3.66 -9.88 -11.31
CA GLY A 3 3.21 -9.81 -9.90
C GLY A 3 2.95 -8.39 -9.39
N LYS A 4 3.75 -7.42 -9.83
CA LYS A 4 3.57 -6.00 -9.48
C LYS A 4 2.29 -5.43 -10.08
N PHE A 5 2.01 -5.75 -11.35
CA PHE A 5 0.76 -5.39 -12.01
C PHE A 5 -0.44 -5.98 -11.26
N THR A 6 -0.39 -7.27 -10.91
CA THR A 6 -1.47 -7.91 -10.13
C THR A 6 -1.69 -7.25 -8.78
N LEU A 7 -0.61 -6.86 -8.08
CA LEU A 7 -0.71 -6.16 -6.80
C LEU A 7 -1.39 -4.80 -6.94
N TYR A 8 -0.95 -3.97 -7.89
CA TYR A 8 -1.43 -2.59 -8.04
C TYR A 8 -2.84 -2.50 -8.61
N PHE A 9 -3.22 -3.44 -9.46
CA PHE A 9 -4.54 -3.50 -10.07
C PHE A 9 -5.44 -4.57 -9.44
N TYR A 10 -5.07 -5.12 -8.28
CA TYR A 10 -5.79 -6.20 -7.62
C TYR A 10 -7.28 -5.90 -7.46
N LYS A 11 -7.62 -4.66 -7.04
CA LYS A 11 -9.00 -4.21 -6.85
C LYS A 11 -9.85 -4.33 -8.12
N ILE A 12 -9.27 -4.07 -9.28
CA ILE A 12 -9.96 -4.19 -10.58
C ILE A 12 -10.05 -5.66 -10.97
N LEU A 13 -8.92 -6.37 -10.92
CA LEU A 13 -8.82 -7.76 -11.33
C LEU A 13 -9.78 -8.64 -10.52
N SER A 14 -9.86 -8.44 -9.20
CA SER A 14 -10.75 -9.19 -8.32
C SER A 14 -12.23 -8.92 -8.55
N ARG A 15 -12.59 -7.81 -9.20
CA ARG A 15 -13.98 -7.50 -9.60
C ARG A 15 -14.34 -8.11 -10.95
N GLN A 16 -13.35 -8.39 -11.79
CA GLN A 16 -13.54 -8.93 -13.14
C GLN A 16 -13.24 -10.43 -13.23
N THR A 17 -12.83 -11.05 -12.12
CA THR A 17 -12.49 -12.47 -12.05
C THR A 17 -13.04 -13.08 -10.77
N SER A 18 -13.14 -14.40 -10.73
CA SER A 18 -13.49 -15.16 -9.53
C SER A 18 -12.32 -15.24 -8.56
N HIS A 19 -12.62 -15.52 -7.29
CA HIS A 19 -11.59 -15.74 -6.27
C HIS A 19 -10.65 -16.92 -6.60
N GLN A 20 -11.18 -17.96 -7.26
CA GLN A 20 -10.39 -19.11 -7.69
C GLN A 20 -9.42 -18.73 -8.81
N GLU A 21 -9.86 -17.91 -9.77
CA GLU A 21 -8.99 -17.40 -10.84
C GLU A 21 -7.89 -16.51 -10.26
N MET A 22 -8.20 -15.60 -9.32
CA MET A 22 -7.19 -14.77 -8.66
C MET A 22 -6.13 -15.62 -7.94
N LYS A 23 -6.54 -16.69 -7.25
CA LYS A 23 -5.61 -17.65 -6.64
C LYS A 23 -4.75 -18.38 -7.68
N ASN A 24 -5.37 -18.82 -8.77
CA ASN A 24 -4.68 -19.50 -9.87
C ASN A 24 -3.71 -18.57 -10.61
N PHE A 25 -4.00 -17.26 -10.69
CA PHE A 25 -3.05 -16.28 -11.21
C PHE A 25 -1.85 -16.13 -10.27
N GLY A 26 -2.09 -15.97 -8.97
CA GLY A 26 -1.02 -15.85 -7.97
C GLY A 26 -0.09 -17.06 -7.95
N SER A 27 -0.63 -18.28 -8.04
CA SER A 27 0.18 -19.52 -8.00
C SER A 27 1.12 -19.72 -9.18
N LYS A 28 0.85 -19.06 -10.32
CA LYS A 28 1.71 -19.11 -11.52
C LYS A 28 2.79 -18.03 -11.52
N MET A 29 2.77 -17.10 -10.57
CA MET A 29 3.76 -16.03 -10.47
C MET A 29 4.99 -16.51 -9.71
N THR A 30 6.17 -16.08 -10.15
CA THR A 30 7.43 -16.30 -9.42
C THR A 30 7.37 -15.76 -8.00
N ILE A 31 6.68 -14.62 -7.80
CA ILE A 31 6.46 -13.99 -6.49
C ILE A 31 5.02 -13.52 -6.42
N ASP A 32 4.27 -14.06 -5.44
CA ASP A 32 2.94 -13.60 -5.07
C ASP A 32 3.05 -12.53 -3.97
N TYR A 33 3.01 -11.25 -4.36
CA TYR A 33 3.09 -10.14 -3.41
C TYR A 33 1.87 -10.03 -2.50
N CYS A 34 0.69 -10.43 -2.97
CA CYS A 34 -0.53 -10.45 -2.15
C CYS A 34 -0.36 -11.44 -0.99
N GLN A 35 0.18 -12.62 -1.28
CA GLN A 35 0.45 -13.63 -0.25
C GLN A 35 1.58 -13.21 0.70
N ARG A 36 2.59 -12.48 0.22
CA ARG A 36 3.62 -11.90 1.09
C ARG A 36 3.04 -10.84 2.03
N ILE A 37 2.17 -9.96 1.54
CA ILE A 37 1.48 -8.98 2.38
C ILE A 37 0.58 -9.68 3.41
N ALA A 38 -0.17 -10.70 3.00
CA ALA A 38 -0.97 -11.52 3.93
C ALA A 38 -0.11 -12.20 5.01
N SER A 39 1.10 -12.65 4.63
CA SER A 39 2.06 -13.23 5.55
C SER A 39 2.62 -12.20 6.53
N LEU A 40 2.96 -10.99 6.08
CA LEU A 40 3.34 -9.88 6.95
C LEU A 40 2.23 -9.60 7.96
N TYR A 41 1.00 -9.40 7.47
CA TYR A 41 -0.19 -9.17 8.29
C TYR A 41 -0.31 -10.21 9.40
N LYS A 42 -0.32 -11.50 9.02
CA LYS A 42 -0.55 -12.61 9.97
C LYS A 42 0.58 -12.78 10.97
N ARG A 43 1.84 -12.66 10.53
CA ARG A 43 3.02 -12.94 11.38
C ARG A 43 3.40 -11.77 12.28
N SER A 44 3.10 -10.53 11.88
CA SER A 44 3.38 -9.34 12.70
C SER A 44 2.19 -8.88 13.55
N ASP A 45 1.04 -9.53 13.40
CA ASP A 45 -0.23 -9.15 14.04
C ASP A 45 -0.64 -7.71 13.68
N ALA A 46 -0.63 -7.42 12.38
CA ALA A 46 -1.09 -6.12 11.87
C ALA A 46 -2.62 -6.05 11.91
N LEU A 47 -3.18 -4.86 12.11
CA LEU A 47 -4.60 -4.60 11.88
C LEU A 47 -4.91 -4.59 10.38
N CYS A 48 -4.01 -3.99 9.59
CA CYS A 48 -4.06 -4.03 8.14
C CYS A 48 -2.70 -3.67 7.52
N VAL A 49 -2.57 -3.99 6.24
CA VAL A 49 -1.52 -3.49 5.36
C VAL A 49 -2.18 -2.91 4.11
N GLN A 50 -1.85 -1.68 3.77
CA GLN A 50 -2.45 -0.93 2.67
C GLN A 50 -1.40 -0.38 1.71
N LEU A 51 -1.76 -0.26 0.44
CA LEU A 51 -1.00 0.50 -0.55
C LEU A 51 -1.78 1.76 -0.92
N LEU A 52 -1.15 2.91 -0.75
CA LEU A 52 -1.68 4.21 -1.14
C LEU A 52 -0.95 4.69 -2.39
N PHE A 53 -1.71 5.16 -3.36
CA PHE A 53 -1.19 5.81 -4.56
C PHE A 53 -1.21 7.32 -4.38
N GLU A 54 -0.11 8.00 -4.70
CA GLU A 54 -0.02 9.47 -4.64
C GLU A 54 -0.53 10.08 -5.95
N ALA A 55 -1.80 10.49 -5.92
CA ALA A 55 -2.49 11.09 -7.06
C ALA A 55 -2.29 12.62 -7.15
N LEU A 56 -1.62 13.22 -6.15
CA LEU A 56 -1.35 14.65 -6.13
C LEU A 56 -0.52 15.07 -7.36
N GLY A 57 -0.94 16.16 -8.00
CA GLY A 57 -0.28 16.73 -9.18
C GLY A 57 -0.44 15.90 -10.46
N ILE A 58 -1.30 14.87 -10.48
CA ILE A 58 -1.63 14.14 -11.71
C ILE A 58 -2.87 14.78 -12.33
N GLU A 59 -2.67 15.48 -13.44
CA GLU A 59 -3.77 16.02 -14.24
C GLU A 59 -4.64 14.89 -14.79
N GLY A 60 -5.95 15.07 -14.68
CA GLY A 60 -6.90 14.07 -15.16
C GLY A 60 -6.88 12.76 -14.39
N TYR A 61 -6.28 12.68 -13.18
CA TYR A 61 -6.41 11.47 -12.36
C TYR A 61 -7.88 11.20 -12.01
N TYR A 62 -8.35 10.00 -12.35
CA TYR A 62 -9.66 9.51 -11.91
C TYR A 62 -9.56 8.05 -11.48
N GLU A 63 -10.44 7.64 -10.56
CA GLU A 63 -10.51 6.25 -10.12
C GLU A 63 -10.94 5.33 -11.28
N HIS A 64 -10.49 4.08 -11.29
CA HIS A 64 -10.65 3.13 -12.38
C HIS A 64 -12.04 3.10 -13.06
N GLY A 65 -12.07 3.02 -14.40
CA GLY A 65 -13.28 2.83 -15.19
C GLY A 65 -13.22 3.48 -16.58
N TYR A 66 -14.25 3.26 -17.41
CA TYR A 66 -14.45 4.05 -18.62
C TYR A 66 -15.04 5.41 -18.25
N ARG A 67 -14.58 6.48 -18.90
CA ARG A 67 -15.16 7.80 -18.79
C ARG A 67 -15.27 8.45 -20.16
N HIS A 68 -16.31 9.24 -20.35
CA HIS A 68 -16.52 10.02 -21.58
C HIS A 68 -15.40 11.06 -21.75
N PRO A 69 -14.85 11.26 -22.97
CA PRO A 69 -13.75 12.19 -23.23
C PRO A 69 -14.01 13.63 -22.75
N ASP A 70 -15.24 14.11 -22.86
CA ASP A 70 -15.61 15.49 -22.52
C ASP A 70 -15.88 15.72 -21.01
N HIS A 71 -15.69 14.71 -20.18
CA HIS A 71 -16.00 14.84 -18.76
C HIS A 71 -14.83 15.46 -17.98
N PHE A 72 -15.05 16.65 -17.41
CA PHE A 72 -14.05 17.34 -16.59
C PHE A 72 -13.71 16.54 -15.31
N VAL A 73 -12.42 16.32 -15.08
CA VAL A 73 -11.92 15.64 -13.89
C VAL A 73 -11.30 16.66 -12.96
N GLU A 74 -11.96 16.93 -11.83
CA GLU A 74 -11.33 17.74 -10.79
C GLU A 74 -10.14 16.98 -10.20
N ALA A 75 -9.02 17.67 -10.03
CA ALA A 75 -7.84 17.09 -9.40
C ALA A 75 -8.18 16.62 -7.97
N PRO A 76 -7.70 15.42 -7.55
CA PRO A 76 -8.01 14.88 -6.24
C PRO A 76 -7.42 15.74 -5.12
N LYS A 77 -8.25 16.10 -4.13
CA LYS A 77 -7.87 16.96 -3.01
C LYS A 77 -7.95 16.21 -1.67
N GLY A 78 -7.09 16.59 -0.73
CA GLY A 78 -7.12 16.09 0.64
C GLY A 78 -6.95 14.58 0.74
N ILE A 79 -7.95 13.89 1.30
CA ILE A 79 -7.92 12.42 1.49
C ILE A 79 -7.93 11.68 0.15
N ASP A 80 -8.57 12.26 -0.87
CA ASP A 80 -8.69 11.64 -2.19
C ASP A 80 -7.41 11.74 -3.01
N SER A 81 -6.42 12.53 -2.56
CA SER A 81 -5.08 12.57 -3.16
C SER A 81 -4.26 11.30 -2.87
N TYR A 82 -4.70 10.45 -1.93
CA TYR A 82 -4.04 9.20 -1.55
C TYR A 82 -4.98 7.99 -1.56
N PRO A 83 -5.54 7.60 -2.71
CA PRO A 83 -6.43 6.45 -2.80
C PRO A 83 -5.73 5.15 -2.42
N VAL A 84 -6.46 4.28 -1.72
CA VAL A 84 -6.02 2.93 -1.38
C VAL A 84 -6.23 2.02 -2.59
N ILE A 85 -5.14 1.60 -3.22
CA ILE A 85 -5.15 0.70 -4.40
C ILE A 85 -5.14 -0.78 -4.01
N TYR A 86 -4.66 -1.10 -2.81
CA TYR A 86 -4.68 -2.44 -2.23
C TYR A 86 -4.84 -2.38 -0.71
N SER A 87 -5.57 -3.34 -0.13
CA SER A 87 -5.72 -3.47 1.33
C SER A 87 -5.84 -4.94 1.71
N TYR A 88 -5.13 -5.35 2.75
CA TYR A 88 -5.27 -6.64 3.39
C TYR A 88 -5.44 -6.49 4.91
N PRO A 89 -6.43 -7.13 5.55
CA PRO A 89 -7.46 -7.94 4.90
C PRO A 89 -8.40 -7.07 4.05
N PRO A 90 -9.05 -7.64 3.01
CA PRO A 90 -9.96 -6.89 2.14
C PRO A 90 -11.22 -6.39 2.88
N THR A 91 -11.53 -6.98 4.03
CA THR A 91 -12.61 -6.57 4.94
C THR A 91 -12.26 -5.36 5.80
N TYR A 92 -11.01 -4.90 5.80
CA TYR A 92 -10.61 -3.73 6.58
C TYR A 92 -11.18 -2.45 5.94
N GLN A 93 -12.08 -1.78 6.67
CA GLN A 93 -12.79 -0.58 6.18
C GLN A 93 -12.54 0.66 7.02
N ASP A 94 -11.68 0.60 8.04
CA ASP A 94 -11.44 1.73 8.92
C ASP A 94 -10.71 2.86 8.19
N LYS A 95 -11.41 4.00 8.02
CA LYS A 95 -10.89 5.21 7.37
C LYS A 95 -10.30 6.21 8.37
N GLN A 96 -10.44 5.99 9.68
CA GLN A 96 -10.00 6.93 10.71
C GLN A 96 -8.49 7.18 10.66
N HIS A 97 -7.71 6.21 10.16
CA HIS A 97 -6.26 6.32 10.04
C HIS A 97 -5.79 7.18 8.85
N ARG A 98 -6.65 7.46 7.85
CA ARG A 98 -6.20 8.12 6.62
C ARG A 98 -5.59 9.51 6.85
N PRO A 99 -6.18 10.40 7.66
CA PRO A 99 -5.58 11.71 7.93
C PRO A 99 -4.18 11.59 8.56
N ASN A 100 -4.00 10.65 9.49
CA ASN A 100 -2.71 10.40 10.12
C ASN A 100 -1.67 9.88 9.12
N ILE A 101 -2.05 8.93 8.28
CA ILE A 101 -1.15 8.39 7.24
C ILE A 101 -0.72 9.51 6.27
N ILE A 102 -1.65 10.33 5.80
CA ILE A 102 -1.35 11.46 4.91
C ILE A 102 -0.44 12.47 5.62
N MET A 103 -0.73 12.79 6.87
CA MET A 103 0.14 13.66 7.67
C MET A 103 1.57 13.10 7.75
N ILE A 104 1.73 11.79 8.00
CA ILE A 104 3.05 11.16 8.07
C ILE A 104 3.75 11.26 6.72
N ILE A 105 3.08 10.87 5.63
CA ILE A 105 3.64 10.94 4.27
C ILE A 105 4.14 12.35 3.93
N THR A 106 3.33 13.37 4.22
CA THR A 106 3.67 14.76 3.93
C THR A 106 4.81 15.28 4.82
N LYS A 107 4.81 14.96 6.12
CA LYS A 107 5.85 15.44 7.06
C LYS A 107 7.18 14.69 6.94
N LYS A 108 7.14 13.47 6.40
CA LYS A 108 8.26 12.52 6.34
C LYS A 108 8.59 12.14 4.89
N SER A 109 8.29 13.03 3.94
CA SER A 109 8.49 12.80 2.51
C SER A 109 9.95 12.48 2.18
N ASP A 110 10.89 13.20 2.78
CA ASP A 110 12.32 13.05 2.49
C ASP A 110 12.84 11.72 3.02
N ASP A 111 12.45 11.36 4.25
CA ASP A 111 12.74 10.06 4.86
C ASP A 111 12.17 8.92 3.98
N LEU A 112 10.92 9.03 3.51
CA LEU A 112 10.30 8.06 2.60
C LEU A 112 10.98 7.99 1.22
N ASN A 113 11.43 9.12 0.68
CA ASN A 113 12.09 9.22 -0.62
C ASN A 113 13.52 8.63 -0.58
N SER A 114 14.15 8.61 0.60
CA SER A 114 15.44 7.91 0.83
C SER A 114 15.33 6.38 0.89
N GLU A 115 14.18 5.82 0.49
CA GLU A 115 13.89 4.38 0.50
C GLU A 115 13.88 3.69 1.88
N GLY A 116 13.99 4.47 2.96
CA GLY A 116 13.94 3.99 4.34
C GLY A 116 12.54 3.62 4.82
N ILE A 117 12.49 2.95 5.98
CA ILE A 117 11.24 2.75 6.72
C ILE A 117 11.01 3.95 7.62
N VAL A 118 9.79 4.50 7.54
CA VAL A 118 9.30 5.51 8.46
C VAL A 118 8.40 4.85 9.48
N TYR A 119 8.71 5.04 10.75
CA TYR A 119 7.88 4.62 11.88
C TYR A 119 7.19 5.83 12.51
N PHE A 120 5.94 5.63 12.93
CA PHE A 120 5.20 6.61 13.74
C PHE A 120 4.31 5.90 14.75
N TYR A 121 4.27 6.41 15.99
CA TYR A 121 3.33 5.96 17.00
C TYR A 121 2.38 7.10 17.38
N ASP A 122 1.08 6.87 17.22
CA ASP A 122 0.04 7.77 17.69
C ASP A 122 -0.39 7.35 19.10
N SER A 123 0.00 8.14 20.10
CA SER A 123 -0.37 7.89 21.50
C SER A 123 -1.84 8.15 21.82
N ARG A 124 -2.57 8.91 21.00
CA ARG A 124 -4.00 9.18 21.20
C ARG A 124 -4.86 8.01 20.71
N MET A 125 -4.46 7.40 19.60
CA MET A 125 -5.16 6.22 19.04
C MET A 125 -4.56 4.89 19.52
N GLU A 126 -3.41 4.93 20.19
CA GLU A 126 -2.60 3.78 20.57
C GLU A 126 -2.24 2.88 19.37
N LYS A 127 -1.85 3.50 18.26
CA LYS A 127 -1.53 2.81 17.00
C LYS A 127 -0.11 3.06 16.55
N SER A 128 0.50 2.01 16.00
CA SER A 128 1.80 2.12 15.32
C SER A 128 1.63 2.02 13.81
N TYR A 129 2.39 2.81 13.08
CA TYR A 129 2.40 2.87 11.63
C TYR A 129 3.83 2.65 11.14
N PHE A 130 3.99 1.74 10.19
CA PHE A 130 5.24 1.58 9.43
C PHE A 130 4.95 1.88 7.98
N LEU A 131 5.78 2.72 7.37
CA LEU A 131 5.61 3.17 6.00
C LEU A 131 6.90 2.94 5.21
N ILE A 132 6.77 2.54 3.95
CA ILE A 132 7.87 2.45 3.00
C ILE A 132 7.36 2.73 1.59
N LYS A 133 8.12 3.47 0.77
CA LYS A 133 7.80 3.62 -0.65
C LYS A 133 8.08 2.32 -1.41
N LEU A 134 7.11 1.79 -2.14
CA LEU A 134 7.33 0.70 -3.09
C LEU A 134 7.74 1.21 -4.46
N ASP A 135 7.33 2.43 -4.81
CA ASP A 135 7.62 3.15 -6.05
C ASP A 135 7.51 4.67 -5.77
N PRO A 136 7.94 5.53 -6.70
CA PRO A 136 7.87 6.99 -6.54
C PRO A 136 6.49 7.51 -6.09
N ARG A 137 5.40 6.87 -6.51
CA ARG A 137 4.01 7.25 -6.18
C ARG A 137 3.23 6.18 -5.42
N VAL A 138 3.88 5.12 -4.92
CA VAL A 138 3.18 4.06 -4.17
C VAL A 138 3.84 3.87 -2.82
N THR A 139 3.06 4.07 -1.75
CA THR A 139 3.51 3.88 -0.37
C THR A 139 2.78 2.70 0.25
N MET A 140 3.52 1.76 0.83
CA MET A 140 2.98 0.69 1.66
C MET A 140 2.93 1.15 3.11
N VAL A 141 1.81 0.86 3.78
CA VAL A 141 1.57 1.20 5.19
C VAL A 141 1.11 -0.06 5.93
N ALA A 142 1.78 -0.41 7.02
CA ALA A 142 1.33 -1.42 7.97
C ALA A 142 0.86 -0.74 9.25
N ILE A 143 -0.38 -1.04 9.69
CA ILE A 143 -1.02 -0.45 10.87
C ILE A 143 -1.13 -1.51 11.95
N TYR A 144 -0.77 -1.17 13.18
CA TYR A 144 -0.80 -2.07 14.33
C TYR A 144 -1.67 -1.52 15.45
N GLY A 145 -2.40 -2.43 16.11
CA GLY A 145 -3.32 -2.11 17.20
C GLY A 145 -2.66 -1.92 18.56
N THR A 146 -1.34 -2.05 18.60
CA THR A 146 -0.50 -1.93 19.80
C THR A 146 0.74 -1.11 19.48
N ARG A 147 1.42 -0.63 20.53
CA ARG A 147 2.73 0.01 20.38
C ARG A 147 3.78 -1.03 19.97
N LYS A 148 4.33 -0.87 18.77
CA LYS A 148 5.45 -1.67 18.25
C LYS A 148 6.75 -0.91 18.44
N SER A 149 7.86 -1.63 18.53
CA SER A 149 9.20 -1.02 18.52
C SER A 149 9.51 -0.48 17.12
N GLU A 150 10.04 0.74 17.02
CA GLU A 150 10.53 1.29 15.73
C GLU A 150 11.61 0.39 15.09
N ARG A 151 12.33 -0.37 15.92
CA ARG A 151 13.41 -1.28 15.54
C ARG A 151 12.96 -2.74 15.49
N ASP A 152 11.66 -3.00 15.35
CA ASP A 152 11.16 -4.37 15.17
C ASP A 152 11.79 -4.97 13.91
N THR A 153 12.79 -5.83 14.12
CA THR A 153 13.65 -6.34 13.04
C THR A 153 12.87 -7.19 12.06
N TYR A 154 11.82 -7.89 12.50
CA TYR A 154 10.96 -8.67 11.61
C TYR A 154 10.18 -7.75 10.68
N ILE A 155 9.44 -6.77 11.23
CA ILE A 155 8.62 -5.85 10.42
C ILE A 155 9.51 -5.08 9.45
N VAL A 156 10.62 -4.51 9.97
CA VAL A 156 11.53 -3.66 9.20
C VAL A 156 12.15 -4.44 8.05
N SER A 157 12.77 -5.59 8.33
CA SER A 157 13.42 -6.40 7.29
C SER A 157 12.42 -6.94 6.26
N TYR A 158 11.22 -7.34 6.70
CA TYR A 158 10.20 -7.88 5.81
C TYR A 158 9.69 -6.83 4.84
N MET A 159 9.37 -5.63 5.33
CA MET A 159 8.88 -4.54 4.50
C MET A 159 9.96 -4.03 3.53
N GLN A 160 11.21 -3.91 3.99
CA GLN A 160 12.35 -3.56 3.13
C GLN A 160 12.59 -4.60 2.04
N ASP A 161 12.58 -5.89 2.38
CA ASP A 161 12.76 -6.96 1.40
C ASP A 161 11.62 -6.98 0.38
N LEU A 162 10.36 -6.82 0.82
CA LEU A 162 9.23 -6.70 -0.09
C LEU A 162 9.39 -5.51 -1.04
N ALA A 163 9.75 -4.34 -0.51
CA ALA A 163 9.98 -3.14 -1.32
C ALA A 163 11.08 -3.34 -2.36
N SER A 164 12.22 -3.93 -1.97
CA SER A 164 13.32 -4.26 -2.87
C SER A 164 12.89 -5.16 -4.03
N HIS A 165 12.08 -6.20 -3.76
CA HIS A 165 11.54 -7.08 -4.80
C HIS A 165 10.55 -6.33 -5.73
N VAL A 166 9.66 -5.51 -5.18
CA VAL A 166 8.68 -4.76 -5.97
C VAL A 166 9.33 -3.68 -6.86
N ARG A 167 10.40 -3.03 -6.39
CA ARG A 167 11.18 -2.05 -7.16
C ARG A 167 11.96 -2.70 -8.31
N GLY A 168 12.22 -4.01 -8.23
CA GLY A 168 13.00 -4.74 -9.23
C GLY A 168 14.51 -4.71 -8.98
N ASN A 169 14.94 -4.26 -7.80
CA ASN A 169 16.37 -4.12 -7.45
C ASN A 169 17.10 -5.48 -7.30
N LYS A 170 16.39 -6.61 -7.41
CA LYS A 170 16.93 -7.97 -7.39
C LYS A 170 16.77 -8.72 -8.72
N ALA A 171 16.39 -8.03 -9.80
CA ALA A 171 16.26 -8.63 -11.12
C ALA A 171 17.53 -8.41 -11.95
N PHE A 172 18.57 -9.18 -11.64
CA PHE A 172 19.66 -9.53 -12.56
C PHE A 172 20.09 -10.97 -12.29
#